data_AF-A0A974D3K3-F1
#
_entry.id   AF-A0A974D3K3-F1
#
_cell.length_a   1.000
_cell.length_b   1.000
_cell.length_c   1.000
_cell.angle_alpha   90.00
_cell.angle_beta   90.00
_cell.angle_gamma   90.00
#
_symmetry.space_group_name_H-M   'P 1'
#
loop_
_entity.id
_entity.type
_entity.pdbx_description
1 polymer ?
#
loop_
_entity_poly.entity_id
_entity_poly.type
_entity_poly.pdbx_seq_one_letter_code
_entity_poly.pdbx_strand_id
1 'polypeptide(L)'
;MKFVVTIFCVGLVSAVSCQLQCLGGPHHKSTPSSETNFQECLLYAESSCCHANFTEKLSRSPMIEVNNYYYNRCGNLSKTCEDYMKKTECFYHCSPLASHWIHPNFSEAIQHVPVCQSFCDNWFDACHSDLTCTYNWISDWEFDETGNHCKNDCIPFHKMYANGTDLCLNAWGVSFVTSSSPCRCLDFTETDKKVIKYIFKGDNSAESGEEEACKPRLKKPEDKKAADSEEHD
;
A
#
# COMPACT_ATOMS: atom_id res chain seq x y z
N MET A 1 -16.15 61.62 -31.85
CA MET A 1 -16.60 60.60 -30.88
C MET A 1 -15.75 59.36 -31.08
N LYS A 2 -14.90 58.99 -30.11
CA LYS A 2 -14.09 57.76 -30.14
C LYS A 2 -14.68 56.80 -29.11
N PHE A 3 -15.23 55.68 -29.56
CA PHE A 3 -15.75 54.63 -28.68
C PHE A 3 -14.57 53.79 -28.17
N VAL A 4 -14.35 53.81 -26.86
CA VAL A 4 -13.44 52.89 -26.17
C VAL A 4 -14.28 51.68 -25.77
N VAL A 5 -14.02 50.53 -26.40
CA VAL A 5 -14.65 49.26 -26.04
C VAL A 5 -13.72 48.56 -25.06
N THR A 6 -14.07 48.60 -23.78
CA THR A 6 -13.36 47.89 -22.71
C THR A 6 -13.86 46.44 -22.69
N ILE A 7 -13.04 45.52 -23.20
CA ILE A 7 -13.30 44.08 -23.13
C ILE A 7 -12.88 43.59 -21.73
N PHE A 8 -13.86 43.26 -20.89
CA PHE A 8 -13.61 42.51 -19.66
C PHE A 8 -13.46 41.02 -20.01
N CYS A 9 -12.22 40.54 -20.10
CA CYS A 9 -11.95 39.10 -20.10
C CYS A 9 -12.22 38.56 -18.69
N VAL A 10 -13.40 38.01 -18.47
CA VAL A 10 -13.68 37.16 -17.31
C VAL A 10 -12.90 35.87 -17.50
N GLY A 11 -11.70 35.81 -16.93
CA GLY A 11 -10.90 34.59 -16.87
C GLY A 11 -11.59 33.59 -15.96
N LEU A 12 -12.20 32.55 -16.54
CA LEU A 12 -12.56 31.34 -15.82
C LEU A 12 -11.27 30.71 -15.30
N VAL A 13 -11.00 30.87 -14.01
CA VAL A 13 -9.99 30.08 -13.31
C VAL A 13 -10.56 28.67 -13.25
N SER A 14 -10.27 27.87 -14.27
CA SER A 14 -10.47 26.42 -14.20
C SER A 14 -9.62 25.93 -13.03
N ALA A 15 -10.25 25.66 -11.89
CA ALA A 15 -9.62 24.90 -10.84
C ALA A 15 -9.27 23.55 -11.46
N VAL A 16 -8.00 23.38 -11.84
CA VAL A 16 -7.45 22.07 -12.17
C VAL A 16 -7.49 21.29 -10.87
N SER A 17 -8.62 20.62 -10.63
CA SER A 17 -8.72 19.61 -9.59
C SER A 17 -7.60 18.61 -9.91
N CYS A 18 -6.59 18.54 -9.05
CA CYS A 18 -5.58 17.49 -9.08
C CYS A 18 -6.30 16.19 -8.69
N GLN A 19 -7.09 15.65 -9.61
CA GLN A 19 -7.73 14.37 -9.43
C GLN A 19 -6.61 13.34 -9.50
N LEU A 20 -6.30 12.71 -8.35
CA LEU A 20 -5.45 11.53 -8.31
C LEU A 20 -5.96 10.56 -9.38
N GLN A 21 -5.08 10.08 -10.25
CA GLN A 21 -5.40 8.97 -11.13
C GLN A 21 -5.12 7.66 -10.39
N CYS A 22 -5.72 6.56 -10.84
CA CYS A 22 -5.33 5.23 -10.38
C CYS A 22 -4.19 4.68 -11.24
N LEU A 23 -3.61 3.55 -10.84
CA LEU A 23 -2.65 2.82 -11.67
C LEU A 23 -3.31 2.43 -13.00
N GLY A 24 -2.54 2.45 -14.09
CA GLY A 24 -3.02 2.11 -15.42
C GLY A 24 -2.88 0.62 -15.68
N GLY A 25 -3.92 -0.16 -15.38
CA GLY A 25 -3.98 -1.60 -15.58
C GLY A 25 -5.43 -2.13 -15.67
N PRO A 26 -5.64 -3.39 -16.07
CA PRO A 26 -6.97 -3.97 -16.29
C PRO A 26 -7.78 -4.17 -14.99
N HIS A 27 -7.14 -4.05 -13.83
CA HIS A 27 -7.72 -4.29 -12.51
C HIS A 27 -7.93 -3.02 -11.69
N HIS A 28 -7.67 -1.86 -12.29
CA HIS A 28 -7.83 -0.55 -11.67
C HIS A 28 -8.86 0.28 -12.42
N LYS A 29 -9.59 1.12 -11.68
CA LYS A 29 -10.43 2.18 -12.22
C LYS A 29 -9.56 3.24 -12.90
N SER A 30 -10.14 4.17 -13.65
CA SER A 30 -9.40 5.32 -14.18
C SER A 30 -9.09 6.37 -13.11
N THR A 31 -10.05 6.62 -12.22
CA THR A 31 -9.94 7.59 -11.11
C THR A 31 -10.54 7.01 -9.84
N PRO A 32 -10.03 7.37 -8.65
CA PRO A 32 -10.63 6.98 -7.39
C PRO A 32 -12.07 7.47 -7.27
N SER A 33 -12.94 6.63 -6.76
CA SER A 33 -14.28 7.03 -6.32
C SER A 33 -14.77 6.10 -5.22
N SER A 34 -15.79 6.52 -4.49
CA SER A 34 -16.42 5.68 -3.49
C SER A 34 -17.03 4.43 -4.12
N GLU A 35 -16.91 3.31 -3.42
CA GLU A 35 -17.49 2.02 -3.77
C GLU A 35 -18.33 1.49 -2.59
N THR A 36 -19.40 0.78 -2.92
CA THR A 36 -20.24 0.10 -1.92
C THR A 36 -20.03 -1.42 -2.01
N ASN A 37 -20.43 -2.15 -0.96
CA ASN A 37 -20.35 -3.62 -0.90
C ASN A 37 -18.93 -4.21 -0.93
N PHE A 38 -17.94 -3.47 -0.42
CA PHE A 38 -16.63 -4.05 -0.15
C PHE A 38 -16.74 -5.14 0.91
N GLN A 39 -16.15 -6.29 0.64
CA GLN A 39 -16.07 -7.41 1.60
C GLN A 39 -14.68 -7.51 2.26
N GLU A 40 -13.69 -6.82 1.69
CA GLU A 40 -12.34 -6.66 2.17
C GLU A 40 -11.83 -5.27 1.70
N CYS A 41 -10.65 -4.82 2.14
CA CYS A 41 -10.06 -3.54 1.74
C CYS A 41 -10.90 -2.30 2.15
N LEU A 42 -11.68 -2.42 3.22
CA LEU A 42 -12.62 -1.39 3.70
C LEU A 42 -11.98 -0.02 3.95
N LEU A 43 -10.69 0.00 4.29
CA LEU A 43 -9.85 1.19 4.44
C LEU A 43 -9.98 2.18 3.26
N TYR A 44 -10.26 1.66 2.06
CA TYR A 44 -10.28 2.42 0.81
C TYR A 44 -11.70 2.66 0.25
N ALA A 45 -12.77 2.20 0.92
CA ALA A 45 -14.12 2.20 0.35
C ALA A 45 -14.68 3.59 -0.01
N GLU A 46 -14.29 4.65 0.72
CA GLU A 46 -14.72 6.03 0.44
C GLU A 46 -14.03 6.65 -0.78
N SER A 47 -12.86 6.13 -1.17
CA SER A 47 -12.08 6.60 -2.31
C SER A 47 -11.17 5.47 -2.79
N SER A 48 -11.68 4.62 -3.68
CA SER A 48 -11.04 3.38 -4.12
C SER A 48 -10.68 3.41 -5.60
N CYS A 49 -9.51 2.83 -5.90
CA CYS A 49 -9.05 2.48 -7.25
C CYS A 49 -9.43 1.07 -7.72
N CYS A 50 -9.94 0.21 -6.85
CA CYS A 50 -10.49 -1.09 -7.21
C CYS A 50 -12.02 -1.09 -7.18
N HIS A 51 -12.63 -2.06 -7.85
CA HIS A 51 -14.06 -2.35 -7.76
C HIS A 51 -14.36 -3.37 -6.66
N ALA A 52 -15.60 -3.38 -6.14
CA ALA A 52 -16.01 -4.30 -5.07
C ALA A 52 -15.77 -5.79 -5.40
N ASN A 53 -15.91 -6.20 -6.67
CA ASN A 53 -15.70 -7.58 -7.11
C ASN A 53 -14.26 -8.10 -6.88
N PHE A 54 -13.27 -7.21 -6.82
CA PHE A 54 -11.91 -7.57 -6.45
C PHE A 54 -11.85 -7.96 -4.97
N THR A 55 -12.51 -7.18 -4.11
CA THR A 55 -12.51 -7.41 -2.66
C THR A 55 -13.19 -8.73 -2.28
N GLU A 56 -14.15 -9.21 -3.07
CA GLU A 56 -14.79 -10.52 -2.89
C GLU A 56 -13.80 -11.68 -3.06
N LYS A 57 -12.75 -11.51 -3.89
CA LYS A 57 -11.70 -12.52 -4.05
C LYS A 57 -10.84 -12.62 -2.80
N LEU A 58 -10.64 -11.50 -2.11
CA LEU A 58 -9.85 -11.41 -0.88
C LEU A 58 -10.66 -11.74 0.37
N SER A 59 -11.99 -11.65 0.36
CA SER A 59 -12.80 -11.85 1.58
C SER A 59 -12.81 -13.28 2.09
N ARG A 60 -12.54 -14.26 1.21
CA ARG A 60 -12.46 -15.68 1.58
C ARG A 60 -11.11 -16.02 2.23
N SER A 61 -11.14 -16.94 3.18
CA SER A 61 -9.94 -17.53 3.78
C SER A 61 -10.08 -19.07 3.70
N PRO A 62 -9.04 -19.80 3.24
CA PRO A 62 -7.73 -19.30 2.83
C PRO A 62 -7.78 -18.45 1.55
N MET A 63 -6.89 -17.46 1.45
CA MET A 63 -6.68 -16.71 0.21
C MET A 63 -5.92 -17.59 -0.78
N ILE A 64 -6.62 -18.13 -1.79
CA ILE A 64 -6.06 -19.10 -2.74
C ILE A 64 -5.53 -18.40 -3.99
N GLU A 65 -6.34 -17.54 -4.61
CA GLU A 65 -6.06 -16.98 -5.93
C GLU A 65 -6.48 -15.51 -6.02
N VAL A 66 -5.63 -14.68 -6.63
CA VAL A 66 -5.93 -13.31 -7.04
C VAL A 66 -5.47 -13.13 -8.49
N ASN A 67 -6.42 -12.97 -9.42
CA ASN A 67 -6.13 -12.69 -10.84
C ASN A 67 -5.14 -13.68 -11.50
N ASN A 68 -5.40 -15.00 -11.41
CA ASN A 68 -4.52 -16.07 -11.91
C ASN A 68 -3.15 -16.16 -11.20
N TYR A 69 -3.00 -15.53 -10.04
CA TYR A 69 -1.87 -15.69 -9.14
C TYR A 69 -2.30 -16.47 -7.89
N TYR A 70 -1.64 -17.59 -7.63
CA TYR A 70 -1.94 -18.53 -6.56
C TYR A 70 -0.98 -18.36 -5.38
N TYR A 71 -1.57 -18.10 -4.22
CA TYR A 71 -0.85 -17.88 -2.95
C TYR A 71 -0.56 -19.18 -2.19
N ASN A 72 -1.19 -20.29 -2.58
CA ASN A 72 -1.11 -21.56 -1.87
C ASN A 72 -0.18 -22.60 -2.52
N ARG A 73 0.76 -22.19 -3.39
CA ARG A 73 1.65 -23.12 -4.12
C ARG A 73 2.54 -23.95 -3.19
N CYS A 74 2.82 -23.45 -1.98
CA CYS A 74 3.54 -24.18 -0.94
C CYS A 74 2.64 -24.63 0.23
N GLY A 75 1.32 -24.69 0.01
CA GLY A 75 0.31 -24.88 1.05
C GLY A 75 -0.36 -23.56 1.43
N ASN A 76 -1.47 -23.65 2.18
CA ASN A 76 -2.20 -22.47 2.61
C ASN A 76 -1.39 -21.70 3.65
N LEU A 77 -1.35 -20.36 3.50
CA LEU A 77 -0.73 -19.48 4.49
C LEU A 77 -1.50 -19.52 5.82
N SER A 78 -0.78 -19.30 6.91
CA SER A 78 -1.33 -18.98 8.22
C SER A 78 -2.18 -17.72 8.14
N LYS A 79 -3.16 -17.62 9.04
CA LYS A 79 -4.09 -16.48 9.00
C LYS A 79 -3.38 -15.14 9.16
N THR A 80 -2.37 -15.08 10.03
CA THR A 80 -1.56 -13.87 10.25
C THR A 80 -0.76 -13.48 9.02
N CYS A 81 -0.14 -14.44 8.33
CA CYS A 81 0.58 -14.18 7.10
C CYS A 81 -0.36 -13.73 5.96
N GLU A 82 -1.52 -14.40 5.83
CA GLU A 82 -2.58 -14.04 4.87
C GLU A 82 -3.05 -12.60 5.06
N ASP A 83 -3.22 -12.12 6.30
CA ASP A 83 -3.66 -10.76 6.58
C ASP A 83 -2.67 -9.70 6.05
N TYR A 84 -1.36 -9.98 6.05
CA TYR A 84 -0.36 -9.10 5.44
C TYR A 84 -0.38 -9.14 3.91
N MET A 85 -0.61 -10.32 3.32
CA MET A 85 -0.81 -10.41 1.87
C MET A 85 -2.03 -9.58 1.44
N LYS A 86 -3.14 -9.69 2.17
CA LYS A 86 -4.37 -8.92 1.92
C LYS A 86 -4.15 -7.43 2.04
N LYS A 87 -3.44 -6.95 3.08
CA LYS A 87 -3.12 -5.52 3.22
C LYS A 87 -2.33 -4.99 2.02
N THR A 88 -1.34 -5.76 1.57
CA THR A 88 -0.48 -5.39 0.42
C THR A 88 -1.30 -5.36 -0.87
N GLU A 89 -2.13 -6.37 -1.12
CA GLU A 89 -3.02 -6.43 -2.27
C GLU A 89 -4.07 -5.32 -2.26
N CYS A 90 -4.68 -5.04 -1.11
CA CYS A 90 -5.62 -3.94 -0.94
C CYS A 90 -4.95 -2.58 -1.20
N PHE A 91 -3.70 -2.38 -0.76
CA PHE A 91 -2.96 -1.15 -1.07
C PHE A 91 -2.74 -1.02 -2.58
N TYR A 92 -2.17 -2.05 -3.22
CA TYR A 92 -1.84 -2.02 -4.64
C TYR A 92 -3.06 -1.83 -5.54
N HIS A 93 -4.16 -2.54 -5.25
CA HIS A 93 -5.36 -2.49 -6.09
C HIS A 93 -6.30 -1.33 -5.75
N CYS A 94 -6.50 -1.03 -4.47
CA CYS A 94 -7.58 -0.15 -4.04
C CYS A 94 -7.11 1.22 -3.56
N SER A 95 -5.86 1.37 -3.09
CA SER A 95 -5.41 2.64 -2.54
C SER A 95 -5.32 3.72 -3.62
N PRO A 96 -5.94 4.89 -3.43
CA PRO A 96 -5.71 6.03 -4.31
C PRO A 96 -4.26 6.50 -4.21
N LEU A 97 -3.57 6.25 -3.09
CA LEU A 97 -2.21 6.71 -2.87
C LEU A 97 -1.18 5.97 -3.73
N ALA A 98 -1.48 4.74 -4.17
CA ALA A 98 -0.52 3.93 -4.94
C ALA A 98 -0.01 4.66 -6.19
N SER A 99 -0.84 5.50 -6.80
CA SER A 99 -0.48 6.24 -8.01
C SER A 99 0.62 7.29 -7.82
N HIS A 100 0.91 7.70 -6.59
CA HIS A 100 2.06 8.56 -6.30
C HIS A 100 3.41 7.88 -6.56
N TRP A 101 3.42 6.56 -6.67
CA TRP A 101 4.62 5.74 -6.87
C TRP A 101 4.58 4.94 -8.17
N ILE A 102 3.83 5.40 -9.18
CA ILE A 102 3.79 4.75 -10.50
C ILE A 102 5.21 4.56 -11.04
N HIS A 103 5.50 3.36 -11.54
CA HIS A 103 6.72 3.08 -12.26
C HIS A 103 6.74 3.85 -13.59
N PRO A 104 7.82 4.58 -13.91
CA PRO A 104 7.85 5.52 -15.04
C PRO A 104 7.61 4.87 -16.41
N ASN A 105 7.92 3.58 -16.53
CA ASN A 105 7.78 2.83 -17.78
C ASN A 105 6.59 1.85 -17.78
N PHE A 106 5.94 1.61 -16.64
CA PHE A 106 4.89 0.58 -16.50
C PHE A 106 3.75 1.16 -15.66
N SER A 107 2.67 1.55 -16.32
CA SER A 107 1.56 2.28 -15.67
C SER A 107 0.83 1.50 -14.60
N GLU A 108 0.87 0.17 -14.66
CA GLU A 108 0.26 -0.72 -13.66
C GLU A 108 1.19 -1.01 -12.48
N ALA A 109 2.49 -0.75 -12.60
CA ALA A 109 3.46 -1.08 -11.56
C ALA A 109 3.71 0.12 -10.62
N ILE A 110 4.09 -0.20 -9.39
CA ILE A 110 4.58 0.75 -8.40
C ILE A 110 6.08 0.56 -8.17
N GLN A 111 6.76 1.60 -7.70
CA GLN A 111 8.15 1.51 -7.28
C GLN A 111 8.43 2.44 -6.08
N HIS A 112 9.30 1.98 -5.18
CA HIS A 112 9.80 2.77 -4.05
C HIS A 112 8.70 3.37 -3.16
N VAL A 113 7.60 2.65 -2.94
CA VAL A 113 6.63 3.00 -1.90
C VAL A 113 7.31 2.84 -0.54
N PRO A 114 7.38 3.89 0.32
CA PRO A 114 8.06 3.82 1.60
C PRO A 114 7.17 3.10 2.61
N VAL A 115 7.54 1.86 2.96
CA VAL A 115 6.84 1.03 3.93
C VAL A 115 7.53 1.14 5.29
N CYS A 116 6.74 1.22 6.36
CA CYS A 116 7.28 1.32 7.71
C CYS A 116 8.09 0.07 8.07
N GLN A 117 9.27 0.26 8.66
CA GLN A 117 10.10 -0.86 9.14
C GLN A 117 9.31 -1.83 10.04
N SER A 118 8.48 -1.30 10.93
CA SER A 118 7.60 -2.11 11.79
C SER A 118 6.58 -2.94 11.03
N PHE A 119 6.05 -2.47 9.90
CA PHE A 119 5.16 -3.26 9.06
C PHE A 119 5.92 -4.44 8.46
N CYS A 120 7.12 -4.20 7.94
CA CYS A 120 7.97 -5.21 7.32
C CYS A 120 8.40 -6.30 8.32
N ASP A 121 8.82 -5.91 9.52
CA ASP A 121 9.21 -6.85 10.57
C ASP A 121 8.02 -7.70 11.02
N ASN A 122 6.87 -7.08 11.27
CA ASN A 122 5.67 -7.81 11.68
C ASN A 122 5.12 -8.72 10.57
N TRP A 123 5.29 -8.35 9.30
CA TRP A 123 4.93 -9.22 8.17
C TRP A 123 5.83 -10.45 8.15
N PHE A 124 7.14 -10.27 8.25
CA PHE A 124 8.09 -11.37 8.29
C PHE A 124 7.83 -12.31 9.48
N ASP A 125 7.59 -11.76 10.67
CA ASP A 125 7.26 -12.55 11.86
C ASP A 125 5.94 -13.31 11.69
N ALA A 126 4.93 -12.67 11.12
CA ALA A 126 3.63 -13.30 10.85
C ALA A 126 3.71 -14.47 9.85
N CYS A 127 4.65 -14.42 8.92
CA CYS A 127 4.90 -15.45 7.92
C CYS A 127 6.05 -16.40 8.27
N HIS A 128 6.74 -16.21 9.40
CA HIS A 128 8.05 -16.81 9.70
C HIS A 128 8.13 -18.32 9.41
N SER A 129 7.07 -19.06 9.75
CA SER A 129 6.98 -20.52 9.60
C SER A 129 6.16 -20.98 8.39
N ASP A 130 5.52 -20.06 7.67
CA ASP A 130 4.86 -20.33 6.40
C ASP A 130 5.89 -20.68 5.33
N LEU A 131 5.44 -21.32 4.25
CA LEU A 131 6.31 -21.80 3.18
C LEU A 131 6.18 -20.93 1.92
N THR A 132 7.31 -20.68 1.25
CA THR A 132 7.38 -20.08 -0.08
C THR A 132 8.45 -20.80 -0.91
N CYS A 133 8.33 -20.72 -2.23
CA CYS A 133 9.30 -21.25 -3.19
C CYS A 133 9.97 -20.15 -4.03
N THR A 134 9.60 -18.88 -3.81
CA THR A 134 10.10 -17.72 -4.55
C THR A 134 10.56 -16.62 -3.60
N TYR A 135 11.68 -15.99 -3.97
CA TYR A 135 12.26 -14.84 -3.26
C TYR A 135 11.69 -13.53 -3.81
N ASN A 136 11.51 -13.43 -5.14
CA ASN A 136 10.79 -12.35 -5.79
C ASN A 136 9.50 -12.88 -6.42
N TRP A 137 8.35 -12.42 -5.92
CA TRP A 137 7.02 -12.88 -6.30
C TRP A 137 6.51 -12.28 -7.62
N ILE A 138 7.26 -11.36 -8.21
CA ILE A 138 6.97 -10.79 -9.53
C ILE A 138 7.73 -11.54 -10.62
N SER A 139 9.01 -11.85 -10.41
CA SER A 139 9.89 -12.39 -11.45
C SER A 139 10.19 -13.89 -11.37
N ASP A 140 10.11 -14.51 -10.18
CA ASP A 140 10.77 -15.81 -9.97
C ASP A 140 9.86 -17.02 -10.26
N TRP A 141 8.61 -16.80 -10.62
CA TRP A 141 7.66 -17.86 -10.99
C TRP A 141 7.89 -18.41 -12.41
N GLU A 142 7.45 -19.64 -12.67
CA GLU A 142 7.08 -20.11 -14.02
C GLU A 142 5.59 -19.84 -14.23
N PHE A 143 5.21 -19.20 -15.33
CA PHE A 143 3.81 -18.93 -15.63
C PHE A 143 3.33 -19.74 -16.83
N ASP A 144 2.18 -20.37 -16.69
CA ASP A 144 1.44 -21.00 -17.78
C ASP A 144 -0.05 -20.61 -17.74
N GLU A 145 -0.87 -21.29 -18.55
CA GLU A 145 -2.32 -21.05 -18.63
C GLU A 145 -3.06 -21.27 -17.30
N THR A 146 -2.44 -21.96 -16.33
CA THR A 146 -2.98 -22.28 -15.00
C THR A 146 -2.34 -21.47 -13.87
N GLY A 147 -1.58 -20.43 -14.20
CA GLY A 147 -1.03 -19.46 -13.26
C GLY A 147 0.47 -19.66 -12.96
N ASN A 148 0.90 -19.18 -11.80
CA ASN A 148 2.29 -19.22 -11.32
C ASN A 148 2.68 -20.58 -10.75
N HIS A 149 3.88 -21.09 -11.00
CA HIS A 149 4.40 -22.38 -10.50
C HIS A 149 5.81 -22.23 -9.93
N CYS A 150 6.09 -23.01 -8.89
CA CYS A 150 7.37 -23.00 -8.20
C CYS A 150 8.49 -23.55 -9.09
N LYS A 151 9.61 -22.81 -9.19
CA LYS A 151 10.87 -23.31 -9.77
C LYS A 151 11.72 -24.12 -8.78
N ASN A 152 11.55 -23.83 -7.49
CA ASN A 152 12.38 -24.36 -6.41
C ASN A 152 11.51 -25.05 -5.36
N ASP A 153 12.17 -25.77 -4.45
CA ASP A 153 11.51 -26.38 -3.30
C ASP A 153 10.88 -25.33 -2.37
N CYS A 154 9.76 -25.70 -1.77
CA CYS A 154 9.11 -24.90 -0.74
C CYS A 154 9.92 -24.91 0.55
N ILE A 155 10.35 -23.73 0.99
CA ILE A 155 11.09 -23.53 2.23
C ILE A 155 10.38 -22.50 3.13
N PRO A 156 10.61 -22.55 4.46
CA PRO A 156 10.08 -21.54 5.36
C PRO A 156 10.53 -20.12 5.01
N PHE A 157 9.66 -19.13 5.24
CA PHE A 157 10.00 -17.71 4.99
C PHE A 157 11.27 -17.27 5.71
N HIS A 158 11.49 -17.69 6.96
CA HIS A 158 12.72 -17.35 7.70
C HIS A 158 14.00 -17.94 7.11
N LYS A 159 13.89 -18.90 6.19
CA LYS A 159 15.03 -19.40 5.39
C LYS A 159 15.14 -18.70 4.04
N MET A 160 14.03 -18.19 3.51
CA MET A 160 13.98 -17.45 2.25
C MET A 160 14.47 -16.01 2.42
N TYR A 161 14.07 -15.34 3.50
CA TYR A 161 14.41 -13.95 3.79
C TYR A 161 15.17 -13.84 5.10
N ALA A 162 16.14 -12.93 5.14
CA ALA A 162 16.97 -12.70 6.32
C ALA A 162 16.22 -12.01 7.48
N ASN A 163 15.29 -11.11 7.16
CA ASN A 163 14.47 -10.34 8.11
C ASN A 163 13.33 -9.61 7.37
N GLY A 164 12.55 -8.78 8.09
CA GLY A 164 11.47 -7.97 7.52
C GLY A 164 11.92 -7.00 6.43
N THR A 165 13.07 -6.35 6.60
CA THR A 165 13.63 -5.46 5.57
C THR A 165 13.89 -6.22 4.28
N ASP A 166 14.52 -7.39 4.36
CA ASP A 166 14.80 -8.23 3.21
C ASP A 166 13.52 -8.70 2.52
N LEU A 167 12.48 -9.07 3.28
CA LEU A 167 11.16 -9.41 2.75
C LEU A 167 10.56 -8.25 1.95
N CYS A 168 10.44 -7.06 2.56
CA CYS A 168 9.83 -5.90 1.90
C CYS A 168 10.58 -5.45 0.64
N LEU A 169 11.91 -5.46 0.67
CA LEU A 169 12.73 -4.99 -0.46
C LEU A 169 12.74 -5.94 -1.65
N ASN A 170 12.37 -7.21 -1.47
CA ASN A 170 12.60 -8.23 -2.50
C ASN A 170 11.35 -9.00 -2.91
N ALA A 171 10.42 -9.27 -1.99
CA ALA A 171 9.24 -10.08 -2.28
C ALA A 171 8.41 -9.49 -3.42
N TRP A 172 8.21 -8.17 -3.45
CA TRP A 172 7.47 -7.47 -4.51
C TRP A 172 8.41 -6.74 -5.50
N GLY A 173 9.65 -7.20 -5.64
CA GLY A 173 10.67 -6.52 -6.43
C GLY A 173 10.89 -5.08 -5.98
N VAL A 174 10.97 -4.14 -6.94
CA VAL A 174 11.25 -2.72 -6.65
C VAL A 174 10.07 -1.94 -6.06
N SER A 175 8.93 -2.60 -5.81
CA SER A 175 7.68 -1.96 -5.39
C SER A 175 7.83 -1.19 -4.07
N PHE A 176 8.53 -1.78 -3.10
CA PHE A 176 8.64 -1.24 -1.75
C PHE A 176 10.09 -0.88 -1.40
N VAL A 177 10.24 0.18 -0.61
CA VAL A 177 11.46 0.52 0.13
C VAL A 177 11.12 0.59 1.60
N THR A 178 12.08 0.33 2.48
CA THR A 178 11.86 0.46 3.92
C THR A 178 12.21 1.86 4.41
N SER A 179 11.40 2.36 5.34
CA SER A 179 11.64 3.63 6.02
C SER A 179 11.66 3.43 7.53
N SER A 180 12.71 3.94 8.17
CA SER A 180 12.86 3.94 9.63
C SER A 180 12.14 5.11 10.30
N SER A 181 11.68 6.10 9.54
CA SER A 181 10.89 7.21 10.07
C SER A 181 9.45 6.73 10.26
N PRO A 182 8.88 6.76 11.49
CA PRO A 182 7.47 6.46 11.70
C PRO A 182 6.53 7.47 11.02
N CYS A 183 7.06 8.62 10.57
CA CYS A 183 6.28 9.69 9.96
C CYS A 183 6.39 9.78 8.44
N ARG A 184 7.36 9.08 7.85
CA ARG A 184 7.62 9.08 6.41
C ARG A 184 7.57 7.66 5.87
N CYS A 185 6.50 6.95 6.21
CA CYS A 185 6.27 5.57 5.81
C CYS A 185 4.78 5.24 5.82
N LEU A 186 4.39 4.18 5.13
CA LEU A 186 3.05 3.62 5.11
C LEU A 186 3.03 2.28 5.86
N ASP A 187 1.96 2.04 6.60
CA ASP A 187 1.68 0.75 7.27
C ASP A 187 0.38 0.09 6.78
N PHE A 188 -0.24 0.68 5.75
CA PHE A 188 -1.50 0.24 5.14
C PHE A 188 -2.66 0.23 6.13
N THR A 189 -2.71 1.23 7.01
CA THR A 189 -3.81 1.50 7.93
C THR A 189 -4.33 2.93 7.80
N GLU A 190 -5.28 3.31 8.66
CA GLU A 190 -5.81 4.68 8.72
C GLU A 190 -4.77 5.74 9.09
N THR A 191 -3.59 5.34 9.59
CA THR A 191 -2.47 6.24 9.88
C THR A 191 -1.90 6.86 8.60
N ASP A 192 -1.92 6.13 7.47
CA ASP A 192 -1.39 6.56 6.17
C ASP A 192 -1.95 7.92 5.75
N LYS A 193 -3.26 8.14 5.92
CA LYS A 193 -3.95 9.41 5.62
C LYS A 193 -3.37 10.60 6.41
N LYS A 194 -2.81 10.34 7.59
CA LYS A 194 -2.23 11.37 8.48
C LYS A 194 -0.77 11.67 8.15
N VAL A 195 -0.03 10.68 7.65
CA VAL A 195 1.41 10.78 7.39
C VAL A 195 1.75 11.12 5.95
N ILE A 196 0.86 10.87 4.99
CA ILE A 196 1.10 11.09 3.56
C ILE A 196 1.61 12.49 3.21
N LYS A 197 1.15 13.52 3.93
CA LYS A 197 1.59 14.90 3.76
C LYS A 197 3.07 15.13 4.14
N TYR A 198 3.63 14.32 5.03
CA TYR A 198 5.03 14.38 5.43
C TYR A 198 5.90 13.54 4.50
N ILE A 199 5.35 12.50 3.86
CA ILE A 199 6.04 11.71 2.84
C ILE A 199 6.34 12.56 1.60
N PHE A 200 5.39 13.42 1.16
CA PHE A 200 5.57 14.24 -0.04
C PHE A 200 6.25 15.60 0.19
N LYS A 201 6.35 16.05 1.44
CA LYS A 201 7.15 17.24 1.77
C LYS A 201 8.60 16.77 1.93
N GLY A 202 9.36 16.82 0.84
CA GLY A 202 10.77 16.43 0.81
C GLY A 202 11.64 17.23 1.81
N ASP A 203 12.87 16.77 1.99
CA ASP A 203 13.89 17.12 3.01
C ASP A 203 14.31 18.60 3.17
N ASN A 204 13.59 19.55 2.56
CA ASN A 204 13.84 20.98 2.70
C ASN A 204 13.20 21.61 3.96
N SER A 205 12.50 20.82 4.77
CA SER A 205 12.00 21.22 6.08
C SER A 205 12.80 20.48 7.16
N ALA A 206 13.12 21.19 8.24
CA ALA A 206 13.91 20.66 9.36
C ALA A 206 13.39 19.28 9.79
N GLU A 207 14.16 18.24 9.44
CA GLU A 207 13.87 16.82 9.61
C GLU A 207 13.40 16.48 11.04
N SER A 208 13.96 17.19 12.03
CA SER A 208 13.63 17.03 13.45
C SER A 208 12.31 17.65 13.88
N GLY A 209 11.82 18.70 13.20
CA GLY A 209 10.60 19.41 13.60
C GLY A 209 9.32 18.74 13.11
N GLU A 210 9.36 18.13 11.92
CA GLU A 210 8.20 17.45 11.34
C GLU A 210 7.95 16.07 11.95
N GLU A 211 9.03 15.32 12.21
CA GLU A 211 9.00 14.05 12.92
C GLU A 211 8.36 14.25 14.31
N GLU A 212 8.75 15.31 15.01
CA GLU A 212 8.25 15.64 16.35
C GLU A 212 6.77 16.08 16.32
N ALA A 213 6.35 16.77 15.25
CA ALA A 213 4.95 17.17 15.05
C ALA A 213 4.04 15.99 14.64
N CYS A 214 4.62 14.90 14.15
CA CYS A 214 3.91 13.74 13.67
C CYS A 214 3.82 12.62 14.72
N LYS A 215 4.86 12.39 15.54
CA LYS A 215 4.89 11.37 16.60
C LYS A 215 3.64 11.32 17.51
N PRO A 216 3.08 12.45 18.02
CA PRO A 216 1.86 12.42 18.84
C PRO A 216 0.60 11.98 18.10
N ARG A 217 0.60 12.05 16.75
CA ARG A 217 -0.56 11.76 15.89
C ARG A 217 -0.68 10.27 15.51
N LEU A 218 0.37 9.49 15.78
CA LEU A 218 0.47 8.07 15.51
C LEU A 218 0.05 7.17 16.68
N LYS A 219 -0.16 7.72 17.88
CA LYS A 219 -0.67 6.94 19.02
C LYS A 219 -2.06 6.36 18.72
N LYS A 220 -2.25 5.06 18.94
CA LYS A 220 -3.57 4.41 18.86
C LYS A 220 -4.48 4.96 19.97
N PRO A 221 -5.82 4.87 19.84
CA PRO A 221 -6.74 5.31 20.89
C PRO A 221 -6.46 4.66 22.26
N GLU A 222 -5.93 3.43 22.28
CA GLU A 222 -5.59 2.69 23.50
C GLU A 222 -4.36 3.29 24.22
N ASP A 223 -3.35 3.77 23.49
CA ASP A 223 -2.13 4.36 24.06
C ASP A 223 -2.38 5.74 24.69
N LYS A 224 -3.40 6.47 24.22
CA LYS A 224 -3.83 7.73 24.87
C LYS A 224 -4.45 7.49 26.24
N LYS A 225 -5.17 6.38 26.41
CA LYS A 225 -5.79 6.02 27.68
C LYS A 225 -4.77 5.64 28.75
N ALA A 226 -3.66 5.02 28.34
CA ALA A 226 -2.56 4.67 29.25
C ALA A 226 -1.69 5.89 29.61
N ALA A 227 -1.47 6.81 28.68
CA ALA A 227 -0.69 8.03 28.94
C ALA A 227 -1.43 9.04 29.84
N ASP A 228 -2.75 9.22 29.67
CA ASP A 228 -3.55 10.08 30.56
C ASP A 228 -3.66 9.52 31.99
N SER A 229 -3.49 8.20 32.17
CA SER A 229 -3.45 7.59 33.51
C SER A 229 -2.11 7.73 34.23
N GLU A 230 -1.01 8.00 33.51
CA GLU A 230 0.31 8.23 34.11
C GLU A 230 0.60 9.71 34.39
N GLU A 231 -0.17 10.64 33.82
CA GLU A 231 -0.06 12.09 34.07
C GLU A 231 -0.97 12.59 35.22
N HIS A 232 -1.70 11.68 35.87
CA HIS A 232 -2.62 11.96 36.98
C HIS A 232 -2.33 11.19 38.28
N ASP A 233 -1.16 10.56 38.39
CA ASP A 233 -0.62 10.02 39.66
C ASP A 233 0.60 10.82 40.14
#